data_AF-A0A954FD87-F1
#
_entry.id   AF-A0A954FD87-F1
#
_cell.length_a   1.000
_cell.length_b   1.000
_cell.length_c   1.000
_cell.angle_alpha   90.00
_cell.angle_beta   90.00
_cell.angle_gamma   90.00
#
_symmetry.space_group_name_H-M   'P 1'
#
loop_
_entity.id
_entity.type
_entity.pdbx_description
1 polymer ?
#
loop_
_entity_poly.entity_id
_entity_poly.type
_entity_poly.pdbx_seq_one_letter_code
_entity_poly.pdbx_strand_id
1 'polypeptide(L)'
;TDRRNPDGANASESNCCLKLVTKDGKPSYEILWKAEKAVSYYCTPLAYEGCAYFVNKVGAVYCLDLKSGKQLYAERLSGPCWSSPLAAGDKIYFFTKKGVTDVIQPGPEFKQLASNELFADEPEKPAAKESSPEGRGGRGGYSQLGPTIYGVAAVDQALLIRTGTELYCIEAQGK
;
A
#
# COMPACT_ATOMS: atom_id res chain seq x y z
N THR A 1 -1.42 11.13 -6.96
CA THR A 1 -1.24 12.44 -6.31
C THR A 1 -0.38 13.32 -7.19
N ASP A 2 -0.82 14.54 -7.50
CA ASP A 2 -0.02 15.51 -8.28
C ASP A 2 1.21 15.92 -7.44
N ARG A 3 2.42 15.73 -7.98
CA ARG A 3 3.68 16.13 -7.32
C ARG A 3 3.77 17.65 -7.08
N ARG A 4 2.88 18.43 -7.70
CA ARG A 4 2.82 19.90 -7.62
C ARG A 4 1.90 20.42 -6.51
N ASN A 5 1.16 19.57 -5.80
CA ASN A 5 0.31 19.99 -4.67
C ASN A 5 0.68 19.21 -3.39
N PRO A 6 1.69 19.68 -2.62
CA PRO A 6 2.19 19.00 -1.43
C PRO A 6 1.21 19.03 -0.23
N ASP A 7 0.20 19.91 -0.26
CA ASP A 7 -0.67 20.17 0.90
C ASP A 7 -1.90 19.25 0.99
N GLY A 8 -2.09 18.31 0.07
CA GLY A 8 -3.05 17.21 0.21
C GLY A 8 -4.52 17.60 0.37
N ALA A 9 -4.87 18.90 0.28
CA ALA A 9 -6.18 19.42 0.62
C ALA A 9 -7.34 18.80 -0.18
N ASN A 10 -7.07 18.24 -1.37
CA ASN A 10 -8.06 17.51 -2.18
C ASN A 10 -7.60 16.09 -2.59
N ALA A 11 -6.64 15.48 -1.89
CA ALA A 11 -6.10 14.18 -2.29
C ALA A 11 -7.13 13.03 -2.21
N SER A 12 -8.15 13.17 -1.35
CA SER A 12 -9.27 12.22 -1.24
C SER A 12 -10.24 12.31 -2.43
N GLU A 13 -10.39 13.47 -3.07
CA GLU A 13 -11.34 13.66 -4.18
C GLU A 13 -10.99 12.85 -5.43
N SER A 14 -9.72 12.47 -5.58
CA SER A 14 -9.24 11.58 -6.65
C SER A 14 -9.44 10.09 -6.31
N ASN A 15 -9.75 9.75 -5.06
CA ASN A 15 -10.03 8.39 -4.63
C ASN A 15 -11.54 8.18 -4.73
N CYS A 16 -11.94 7.34 -5.68
CA CYS A 16 -13.34 7.15 -6.01
C CYS A 16 -13.59 5.73 -6.49
N CYS A 17 -14.86 5.33 -6.51
CA CYS A 17 -15.29 4.15 -7.24
C CYS A 17 -15.95 4.58 -8.54
N LEU A 18 -15.48 3.97 -9.63
CA LEU A 18 -15.99 4.19 -10.97
C LEU A 18 -16.72 2.95 -11.43
N LYS A 19 -17.88 3.14 -12.05
CA LYS A 19 -18.55 2.13 -12.84
C LYS A 19 -18.25 2.38 -14.31
N LEU A 20 -17.60 1.44 -14.98
CA LEU A 20 -17.40 1.52 -16.42
C LEU A 20 -18.74 1.28 -17.12
N VAL A 21 -19.05 2.15 -18.09
CA VAL A 21 -20.29 2.09 -18.86
C VAL A 21 -19.99 2.35 -20.34
N THR A 22 -20.98 2.13 -21.20
CA THR A 22 -20.92 2.52 -22.61
C THR A 22 -21.98 3.57 -22.87
N LYS A 23 -21.58 4.71 -23.43
CA LYS A 23 -22.48 5.79 -23.82
C LYS A 23 -22.31 6.07 -25.31
N ASP A 24 -23.40 6.01 -26.06
CA ASP A 24 -23.39 6.21 -27.52
C ASP A 24 -22.37 5.32 -28.26
N GLY A 25 -22.24 4.07 -27.83
CA GLY A 25 -21.30 3.09 -28.40
C GLY A 25 -19.82 3.29 -28.03
N LYS A 26 -19.49 4.22 -27.11
CA LYS A 26 -18.10 4.50 -26.68
C LYS A 26 -17.87 4.18 -25.20
N PRO A 27 -16.66 3.75 -24.79
CA PRO A 27 -16.31 3.60 -23.39
C PRO A 27 -16.48 4.91 -22.62
N SER A 28 -17.13 4.84 -21.46
CA SER A 28 -17.37 5.95 -20.54
C SER A 28 -17.36 5.42 -19.10
N TYR A 29 -17.56 6.29 -18.11
CA TYR A 29 -17.69 5.90 -16.71
C TYR A 29 -18.70 6.77 -15.96
N GLU A 30 -19.21 6.23 -14.87
CA GLU A 30 -20.01 6.93 -13.85
C GLU A 30 -19.22 6.92 -12.53
N ILE A 31 -19.22 8.03 -11.80
CA ILE A 31 -18.66 8.07 -10.45
C ILE A 31 -19.75 7.61 -9.49
N LEU A 32 -19.54 6.45 -8.84
CA LEU A 32 -20.48 5.93 -7.85
C LEU A 32 -20.37 6.71 -6.54
N TRP A 33 -19.13 6.99 -6.12
CA TRP A 33 -18.83 7.81 -4.96
C TRP A 33 -17.39 8.32 -5.01
N LYS A 34 -17.10 9.36 -4.23
CA LYS A 34 -15.76 9.85 -3.94
C LYS A 34 -15.49 9.71 -2.45
N ALA A 35 -14.28 9.34 -2.08
CA ALA A 35 -13.88 9.25 -0.69
C ALA A 35 -13.85 10.65 -0.06
N GLU A 36 -14.43 10.79 1.12
CA GLU A 36 -14.36 12.04 1.88
C GLU A 36 -12.97 12.22 2.49
N LYS A 37 -12.45 11.17 3.16
CA LYS A 37 -11.22 11.22 3.96
C LYS A 37 -10.16 10.21 3.56
N ALA A 38 -10.53 9.13 2.87
CA ALA A 38 -9.56 8.11 2.51
C ALA A 38 -8.59 8.62 1.44
N VAL A 39 -7.30 8.48 1.75
CA VAL A 39 -6.21 8.90 0.87
C VAL A 39 -5.34 7.70 0.56
N SER A 40 -5.19 7.38 -0.74
CA SER A 40 -4.10 6.51 -1.18
C SER A 40 -2.87 7.34 -1.50
N TYR A 41 -1.68 6.83 -1.16
CA TYR A 41 -0.43 7.48 -1.53
C TYR A 41 0.34 6.72 -2.61
N TYR A 42 1.08 5.65 -2.23
CA TYR A 42 1.80 4.80 -3.18
C TYR A 42 1.04 3.52 -3.53
N CYS A 43 0.29 2.99 -2.57
CA CYS A 43 -0.44 1.74 -2.73
C CYS A 43 -1.59 1.91 -3.72
N THR A 44 -1.82 0.88 -4.54
CA THR A 44 -3.12 0.71 -5.21
C THR A 44 -4.17 0.36 -4.16
N PRO A 45 -5.36 1.00 -4.16
CA PRO A 45 -6.46 0.59 -3.30
C PRO A 45 -6.92 -0.84 -3.61
N LEU A 46 -7.41 -1.54 -2.60
CA LEU A 46 -7.90 -2.92 -2.73
C LEU A 46 -9.41 -2.97 -2.50
N ALA A 47 -10.16 -3.53 -3.45
CA ALA A 47 -11.56 -3.86 -3.25
C ALA A 47 -11.68 -5.36 -2.93
N TYR A 48 -12.19 -5.71 -1.75
CA TYR A 48 -12.29 -7.10 -1.31
C TYR A 48 -13.42 -7.27 -0.28
N GLU A 49 -14.18 -8.36 -0.36
CA GLU A 49 -15.27 -8.69 0.58
C GLU A 49 -16.23 -7.52 0.88
N GLY A 50 -16.67 -6.81 -0.16
CA GLY A 50 -17.60 -5.68 -0.04
C GLY A 50 -17.00 -4.38 0.52
N CYS A 51 -15.69 -4.34 0.74
CA CYS A 51 -14.97 -3.19 1.29
C CYS A 51 -13.94 -2.64 0.28
N ALA A 52 -13.57 -1.37 0.43
CA ALA A 52 -12.49 -0.71 -0.27
C ALA A 52 -11.43 -0.21 0.71
N TYR A 53 -10.19 -0.67 0.55
CA TYR A 53 -9.07 -0.41 1.44
C TYR A 53 -8.07 0.55 0.81
N PHE A 54 -7.72 1.60 1.55
CA PHE A 54 -6.77 2.63 1.12
C PHE A 54 -5.67 2.78 2.17
N VAL A 55 -4.45 3.08 1.75
CA VAL A 55 -3.33 3.33 2.68
C VAL A 55 -2.63 4.64 2.33
N ASN A 56 -2.53 5.52 3.32
CA ASN A 56 -1.88 6.82 3.13
C ASN A 56 -0.36 6.76 3.42
N LYS A 57 0.31 7.91 3.25
CA LYS A 57 1.77 8.05 3.36
C LYS A 57 2.35 7.73 4.75
N VAL A 58 1.51 7.72 5.79
CA VAL A 58 1.92 7.46 7.19
C VAL A 58 1.45 6.09 7.68
N GLY A 59 0.92 5.23 6.81
CA GLY A 59 0.44 3.89 7.18
C GLY A 59 -0.90 3.87 7.90
N ALA A 60 -1.75 4.90 7.73
CA ALA A 60 -3.15 4.76 8.12
C ALA A 60 -3.89 3.98 7.04
N VAL A 61 -4.54 2.89 7.43
CA VAL A 61 -5.45 2.11 6.59
C VAL A 61 -6.87 2.61 6.80
N TYR A 62 -7.54 2.92 5.70
CA TYR A 62 -8.95 3.28 5.68
C TYR A 62 -9.72 2.13 5.05
N CYS A 63 -10.83 1.74 5.66
CA CYS A 63 -11.79 0.82 5.09
C CYS A 63 -13.10 1.54 4.83
N LEU A 64 -13.58 1.48 3.60
CA LEU A 64 -14.82 2.08 3.14
C LEU A 64 -15.77 0.95 2.71
N ASP A 65 -17.07 1.15 2.92
CA ASP A 65 -18.08 0.33 2.26
C ASP A 65 -17.98 0.52 0.74
N LEU A 66 -17.79 -0.57 0.00
CA LEU A 66 -17.49 -0.50 -1.43
C LEU A 66 -18.65 0.08 -2.25
N LYS A 67 -19.90 -0.06 -1.77
CA LYS A 67 -21.09 0.40 -2.49
C LYS A 67 -21.33 1.90 -2.30
N SER A 68 -21.16 2.40 -1.08
CA SER A 68 -21.51 3.77 -0.71
C SER A 68 -20.32 4.70 -0.56
N GLY A 69 -19.10 4.17 -0.39
CA GLY A 69 -17.91 4.96 -0.09
C GLY A 69 -17.86 5.47 1.35
N LYS A 70 -18.83 5.10 2.21
CA LYS A 70 -18.85 5.48 3.61
C LYS A 70 -17.67 4.83 4.34
N GLN A 71 -16.90 5.64 5.08
CA GLN A 71 -15.83 5.11 5.93
C GLN A 71 -16.43 4.23 7.04
N LEU A 72 -15.94 2.99 7.13
CA LEU A 72 -16.27 2.02 8.16
C LEU A 72 -15.30 2.14 9.33
N TYR A 73 -13.99 2.18 9.04
CA TYR A 73 -12.95 2.45 10.03
C TYR A 73 -11.73 3.12 9.40
N ALA A 74 -10.86 3.66 10.27
CA ALA A 74 -9.53 4.13 9.92
C ALA A 74 -8.56 3.80 11.05
N GLU A 75 -7.53 3.02 10.77
CA GLU A 75 -6.62 2.46 11.77
C GLU A 75 -5.16 2.59 11.36
N ARG A 76 -4.23 2.34 12.29
CA ARG A 76 -2.79 2.45 12.07
C ARG A 76 -2.17 1.08 11.83
N LEU A 77 -1.51 0.92 10.69
CA LEU A 77 -0.60 -0.20 10.44
C LEU A 77 0.76 0.06 11.12
N SER A 78 1.58 -0.97 11.25
CA SER A 78 2.94 -0.91 11.80
C SER A 78 3.87 0.04 11.04
N GLY A 79 3.51 0.44 9.82
CA GLY A 79 4.24 1.44 9.06
C GLY A 79 3.62 1.83 7.72
N PRO A 80 4.23 2.78 7.01
CA PRO A 80 3.80 3.17 5.67
C PRO A 80 4.05 2.04 4.67
N CYS A 81 3.10 1.83 3.76
CA CYS A 81 3.18 0.82 2.70
C CYS A 81 3.55 1.48 1.36
N TRP A 82 4.50 0.87 0.65
CA TRP A 82 4.86 1.24 -0.72
C TRP A 82 4.38 0.20 -1.72
N SER A 83 4.36 -1.07 -1.33
CA SER A 83 3.68 -2.14 -2.06
C SER A 83 2.17 -2.07 -1.82
N SER A 84 1.40 -2.38 -2.86
CA SER A 84 -0.04 -2.57 -2.76
C SER A 84 -0.37 -3.76 -1.84
N PRO A 85 -1.50 -3.70 -1.10
CA PRO A 85 -1.95 -4.82 -0.28
C PRO A 85 -2.44 -6.00 -1.14
N LEU A 86 -2.44 -7.18 -0.54
CA LEU A 86 -2.88 -8.43 -1.16
C LEU A 86 -3.99 -9.05 -0.32
N ALA A 87 -5.07 -9.48 -0.96
CA ALA A 87 -6.08 -10.33 -0.33
C ALA A 87 -5.88 -11.80 -0.71
N ALA A 88 -5.97 -12.70 0.26
CA ALA A 88 -5.98 -14.14 0.04
C ALA A 88 -6.80 -14.84 1.13
N GLY A 89 -7.86 -15.55 0.72
CA GLY A 89 -8.78 -16.21 1.64
C GLY A 89 -9.42 -15.24 2.63
N ASP A 90 -9.33 -15.53 3.92
CA ASP A 90 -9.90 -14.72 5.00
C ASP A 90 -8.94 -13.62 5.52
N LYS A 91 -7.93 -13.23 4.73
CA LYS A 91 -6.87 -12.31 5.16
C LYS A 91 -6.54 -11.25 4.12
N ILE A 92 -6.14 -10.07 4.62
CA ILE A 92 -5.49 -9.01 3.84
C ILE A 92 -4.11 -8.75 4.42
N TYR A 93 -3.11 -8.69 3.55
CA TYR A 93 -1.71 -8.49 3.87
C TYR A 93 -1.29 -7.09 3.45
N PHE A 94 -0.78 -6.32 4.41
CA PHE A 94 -0.21 -5.00 4.19
C PHE A 94 1.30 -5.04 4.42
N PHE A 95 2.06 -4.85 3.34
CA PHE A 95 3.52 -4.91 3.35
C PHE A 95 4.11 -3.53 3.59
N THR A 96 4.52 -3.26 4.83
CA THR A 96 5.16 -2.00 5.18
C THR A 96 6.53 -1.90 4.52
N LYS A 97 6.98 -0.67 4.26
CA LYS A 97 8.26 -0.43 3.59
C LYS A 97 9.47 -1.00 4.34
N LYS A 98 9.37 -1.21 5.66
CA LYS A 98 10.46 -1.66 6.53
C LYS A 98 10.48 -3.19 6.74
N GLY A 99 9.62 -3.95 6.04
CA GLY A 99 9.63 -5.41 6.13
C GLY A 99 8.67 -6.01 7.14
N VAL A 100 7.90 -5.20 7.87
CA VAL A 100 6.77 -5.70 8.68
C VAL A 100 5.56 -5.92 7.76
N THR A 101 4.94 -7.08 7.86
CA THR A 101 3.70 -7.42 7.16
C THR A 101 2.56 -7.55 8.17
N ASP A 102 1.65 -6.57 8.18
CA ASP A 102 0.46 -6.62 9.00
C ASP A 102 -0.63 -7.41 8.27
N VAL A 103 -1.25 -8.35 9.00
CA VAL A 103 -2.30 -9.20 8.47
C VAL A 103 -3.59 -8.85 9.19
N ILE A 104 -4.63 -8.49 8.45
CA ILE A 104 -5.94 -8.15 9.01
C ILE A 104 -7.03 -9.06 8.45
N GLN A 105 -8.13 -9.18 9.18
CA GLN A 105 -9.35 -9.81 8.69
C GLN A 105 -10.06 -8.83 7.72
N PRO A 106 -10.54 -9.28 6.55
CA PRO A 106 -11.46 -8.52 5.72
C PRO A 106 -12.78 -8.26 6.46
N GLY A 107 -13.44 -7.17 6.07
CA GLY A 107 -14.76 -6.80 6.57
C GLY A 107 -14.86 -5.40 7.19
N PRO A 108 -16.03 -5.06 7.76
CA PRO A 108 -16.36 -3.72 8.21
C PRO A 108 -15.80 -3.34 9.58
N GLU A 109 -15.25 -4.31 10.30
CA GLU A 109 -14.60 -4.12 11.60
C GLU A 109 -13.11 -4.38 11.47
N PHE A 110 -12.30 -3.50 12.03
CA PHE A 110 -10.86 -3.70 12.04
C PHE A 110 -10.48 -4.81 13.01
N LYS A 111 -9.73 -5.81 12.50
CA LYS A 111 -9.14 -6.85 13.34
C LYS A 111 -7.80 -7.26 12.78
N GLN A 112 -6.74 -6.93 13.50
CA GLN A 112 -5.39 -7.40 13.19
C GLN A 112 -5.25 -8.86 13.65
N LEU A 113 -4.85 -9.73 12.74
CA LEU A 113 -4.68 -11.17 12.95
C LEU A 113 -3.21 -11.51 13.26
N ALA A 114 -2.26 -10.81 12.64
CA ALA A 114 -0.84 -11.02 12.84
C ALA A 114 -0.02 -9.79 12.44
N SER A 115 1.24 -9.78 12.86
CA SER A 115 2.30 -8.91 12.35
C SER A 115 3.55 -9.76 12.20
N ASN A 116 4.13 -9.81 11.00
CA ASN A 116 5.25 -10.68 10.67
C ASN A 116 6.43 -9.86 10.16
N GLU A 117 7.63 -10.15 10.65
CA GLU A 117 8.86 -9.52 10.17
C GLU A 117 9.49 -10.36 9.07
N LEU A 118 9.79 -9.73 7.93
CA LEU A 118 10.37 -10.39 6.76
C LEU A 118 11.89 -10.47 6.81
N PHE A 119 12.53 -9.45 7.38
CA PHE A 119 13.98 -9.36 7.50
C PHE A 119 14.33 -9.48 8.98
N ALA A 120 15.31 -10.33 9.31
CA ALA A 120 15.93 -10.28 10.62
C ALA A 120 16.56 -8.89 10.83
N ASP A 121 16.67 -8.44 12.08
CA ASP A 121 17.33 -7.18 12.44
C ASP A 121 18.73 -7.09 11.80
N GLU A 122 18.83 -6.45 10.64
CA GLU A 122 20.11 -5.92 10.20
C GLU A 122 20.34 -4.63 10.99
N PRO A 123 21.49 -4.49 11.66
CA PRO A 123 21.79 -3.26 12.39
C PRO A 123 21.65 -2.08 11.42
N GLU A 124 20.84 -1.08 11.81
CA GLU A 124 20.65 0.14 11.00
C GLU A 124 22.03 0.66 10.58
N LYS A 125 22.35 0.56 9.28
CA LYS A 125 23.55 1.22 8.75
C LYS A 125 23.38 2.71 9.04
N PRO A 126 24.30 3.34 9.78
CA PRO A 126 24.14 4.74 10.15
C PRO A 126 23.98 5.54 8.87
N ALA A 127 22.89 6.32 8.81
CA ALA A 127 22.65 7.22 7.70
C ALA A 127 23.91 8.05 7.48
N ALA A 128 24.52 7.95 6.29
CA ALA A 128 25.62 8.82 5.93
C ALA A 128 25.14 10.26 6.13
N LYS A 129 25.83 11.03 6.98
CA LYS A 129 25.56 12.47 7.12
C LYS A 129 25.63 13.05 5.72
N GLU A 130 24.53 13.66 5.28
CA GLU A 130 24.51 14.46 4.04
C GLU A 130 25.51 15.61 4.23
N SER A 131 26.76 15.42 3.82
CA SER A 131 27.64 16.52 3.49
C SER A 131 27.18 17.02 2.13
N SER A 132 26.40 18.09 2.12
CA SER A 132 26.08 18.82 0.90
C SER A 132 27.39 19.30 0.25
N PRO A 133 27.52 19.16 -1.08
CA PRO A 133 28.02 20.31 -1.81
C PRO A 133 27.12 20.61 -3.01
N GLU A 134 26.99 21.92 -3.27
CA GLU A 134 26.44 22.47 -4.49
C GLU A 134 27.08 21.79 -5.71
N GLY A 135 26.28 21.11 -6.55
CA GLY A 135 26.74 20.60 -7.84
C GLY A 135 26.12 19.27 -8.26
N ARG A 136 25.11 19.36 -9.15
CA ARG A 136 24.63 18.29 -10.05
C ARG A 136 24.52 16.87 -9.46
N GLY A 137 23.39 16.62 -8.79
CA GLY A 137 22.49 15.49 -9.08
C GLY A 137 23.11 14.10 -9.27
N GLY A 138 23.71 13.52 -8.24
CA GLY A 138 23.83 12.07 -8.09
C GLY A 138 22.75 11.58 -7.14
N ARG A 139 21.79 10.76 -7.61
CA ARG A 139 20.85 10.05 -6.72
C ARG A 139 21.67 9.16 -5.79
N GLY A 140 21.63 9.43 -4.48
CA GLY A 140 22.17 8.54 -3.46
C GLY A 140 21.69 7.11 -3.71
N GLY A 141 22.63 6.17 -3.82
CA GLY A 141 22.36 4.80 -4.23
C GLY A 141 21.42 4.08 -3.27
N TYR A 142 20.58 3.22 -3.83
CA TYR A 142 19.60 2.35 -3.13
C TYR A 142 20.21 1.38 -2.09
N SER A 143 21.53 1.43 -1.84
CA SER A 143 22.28 0.50 -1.00
C SER A 143 22.41 0.92 0.48
N GLN A 144 21.93 2.12 0.85
CA GLN A 144 22.05 2.64 2.23
C GLN A 144 20.75 2.64 3.03
N LEU A 145 19.62 2.34 2.41
CA LEU A 145 18.35 2.10 3.08
C LEU A 145 18.24 0.58 3.23
N GLY A 146 17.98 0.06 4.44
CA GLY A 146 17.68 -1.36 4.64
C GLY A 146 16.61 -1.86 3.67
N PRO A 147 16.42 -3.18 3.52
CA PRO A 147 15.62 -3.77 2.45
C PRO A 147 14.21 -3.16 2.40
N THR A 148 14.00 -2.25 1.44
CA THR A 148 12.74 -1.53 1.28
C THR A 148 11.83 -2.32 0.36
N ILE A 149 10.64 -2.71 0.83
CA ILE A 149 9.67 -3.43 0.00
C ILE A 149 9.03 -2.46 -1.01
N TYR A 150 9.19 -2.77 -2.31
CA TYR A 150 8.62 -1.98 -3.41
C TYR A 150 7.40 -2.64 -4.05
N GLY A 151 7.32 -3.96 -4.00
CA GLY A 151 6.23 -4.69 -4.63
C GLY A 151 6.16 -6.12 -4.15
N VAL A 152 4.94 -6.63 -4.09
CA VAL A 152 4.63 -8.02 -3.78
C VAL A 152 3.67 -8.56 -4.83
N ALA A 153 3.91 -9.77 -5.28
CA ALA A 153 3.02 -10.50 -6.17
C ALA A 153 2.77 -11.90 -5.61
N ALA A 154 1.52 -12.34 -5.62
CA ALA A 154 1.19 -13.74 -5.40
C ALA A 154 1.40 -14.52 -6.71
N VAL A 155 2.13 -15.63 -6.62
CA VAL A 155 2.40 -16.54 -7.75
C VAL A 155 2.29 -17.97 -7.24
N ASP A 156 1.37 -18.75 -7.80
CA ASP A 156 1.06 -20.12 -7.37
C ASP A 156 0.85 -20.25 -5.85
N GLN A 157 1.75 -20.96 -5.14
CA GLN A 157 1.75 -21.14 -3.68
C GLN A 157 2.80 -20.27 -2.98
N ALA A 158 3.25 -19.20 -3.65
CA ALA A 158 4.34 -18.35 -3.22
C ALA A 158 3.98 -16.86 -3.24
N LEU A 159 4.76 -16.08 -2.50
CA LEU A 159 4.83 -14.63 -2.61
C LEU A 159 6.20 -14.23 -3.15
N LEU A 160 6.21 -13.50 -4.26
CA LEU A 160 7.41 -12.81 -4.73
C LEU A 160 7.46 -11.43 -4.10
N ILE A 161 8.53 -11.13 -3.36
CA ILE A 161 8.74 -9.83 -2.70
C ILE A 161 9.97 -9.17 -3.28
N ARG A 162 9.77 -8.01 -3.91
CA ARG A 162 10.86 -7.19 -4.44
C ARG A 162 11.32 -6.18 -3.40
N THR A 163 12.59 -6.25 -3.05
CA THR A 163 13.32 -5.17 -2.37
C THR A 163 14.27 -4.51 -3.37
N GLY A 164 14.73 -3.28 -3.11
CA GLY A 164 15.56 -2.45 -4.02
C GLY A 164 16.17 -3.18 -5.24
N THR A 165 17.19 -4.01 -4.98
CA THR A 165 17.91 -4.81 -5.98
C THR A 165 17.66 -6.31 -5.91
N GLU A 166 16.85 -6.80 -4.97
CA GLU A 166 16.67 -8.23 -4.72
C GLU A 166 15.22 -8.67 -4.91
N LEU A 167 15.03 -9.96 -5.17
CA LEU A 167 13.73 -10.60 -5.29
C LEU A 167 13.74 -11.86 -4.43
N TYR A 168 12.84 -11.90 -3.45
CA TYR A 168 12.64 -13.05 -2.58
C TYR A 168 11.41 -13.84 -3.05
N CYS A 169 11.50 -15.16 -3.01
CA CYS A 169 10.36 -16.05 -3.14
C CYS A 169 10.06 -16.64 -1.76
N ILE A 170 8.87 -16.37 -1.22
CA ILE A 170 8.39 -16.98 0.03
C ILE A 170 7.41 -18.07 -0.37
N GLU A 171 7.80 -19.31 -0.10
CA GLU A 171 6.97 -20.48 -0.33
C GLU A 171 6.52 -21.03 1.01
N ALA A 172 5.33 -21.63 1.05
CA ALA A 172 4.97 -22.48 2.16
C ALA A 172 5.95 -23.65 2.18
N GLN A 173 6.65 -23.86 3.30
CA GLN A 173 7.36 -25.12 3.49
C GLN A 173 6.32 -26.23 3.48
N GLY A 174 6.40 -27.10 2.48
CA GLY A 174 5.44 -28.19 2.28
C GLY A 174 5.23 -28.97 3.57
N LYS A 175 3.98 -29.33 3.84
CA LYS A 175 3.67 -30.43 4.75
C LYS A 175 3.86 -31.75 4.03
#